data_AF-A0A1D7UZI0-F1
#
_entry.id   AF-A0A1D7UZI0-F1
#
_cell.length_a   1.000
_cell.length_b   1.000
_cell.length_c   1.000
_cell.angle_alpha   90.00
_cell.angle_beta   90.00
_cell.angle_gamma   90.00
#
_symmetry.space_group_name_H-M   'P 1'
#
loop_
_entity.id
_entity.type
_entity.pdbx_description
1 polymer ?
#
loop_
_entity_poly.entity_id
_entity_poly.type
_entity_poly.pdbx_seq_one_letter_code
_entity_poly.pdbx_strand_id
1 'polypeptide(L)'
;MNYKKTSLLVFVSLALFIFNCKGAGNPAAEMQELAKKSKDITCSKTVECAKEQFSKLPEAQRKFLPPMLQSKEACLESIEQNAAAQRAKTGKTEADEWKDATPEKVQAAKECMALIEKTSCSEMMSPNNPIQKSEACQFLSKK
;
A
#
# COMPACT_ATOMS: atom_id res chain seq x y z
N MET A 1 -19.75 -60.56 -13.81
CA MET A 1 -20.18 -59.15 -13.78
C MET A 1 -18.99 -58.26 -14.07
N ASN A 2 -19.14 -57.40 -15.06
CA ASN A 2 -18.14 -56.44 -15.53
C ASN A 2 -18.05 -55.26 -14.57
N TYR A 3 -16.84 -54.84 -14.17
CA TYR A 3 -16.55 -53.42 -13.97
C TYR A 3 -15.25 -53.06 -14.69
N LYS A 4 -15.46 -52.48 -15.89
CA LYS A 4 -14.47 -51.80 -16.70
C LYS A 4 -14.18 -50.44 -16.07
N LYS A 5 -12.87 -50.12 -16.02
CA LYS A 5 -12.25 -48.82 -16.32
C LYS A 5 -12.51 -47.61 -15.40
N THR A 6 -11.41 -46.88 -15.23
CA THR A 6 -11.30 -45.42 -15.03
C THR A 6 -11.36 -44.91 -13.59
N SER A 7 -10.19 -44.62 -13.01
CA SER A 7 -9.92 -43.29 -12.44
C SER A 7 -8.42 -43.16 -12.13
N LEU A 8 -7.64 -43.00 -13.19
CA LEU A 8 -6.22 -42.64 -13.12
C LEU A 8 -6.15 -41.14 -13.46
N LEU A 9 -6.72 -40.31 -12.58
CA LEU A 9 -6.91 -38.86 -12.76
C LEU A 9 -6.82 -38.12 -11.42
N VAL A 10 -5.79 -38.41 -10.61
CA VAL A 10 -5.55 -37.72 -9.32
C VAL A 10 -4.19 -36.99 -9.28
N PHE A 11 -3.44 -36.94 -10.38
CA PHE A 11 -2.08 -36.38 -10.38
C PHE A 11 -1.80 -35.28 -11.43
N VAL A 12 -2.81 -34.46 -11.79
CA VAL A 12 -2.62 -33.37 -12.78
C VAL A 12 -3.08 -31.99 -12.28
N SER A 13 -3.44 -31.83 -11.00
CA SER A 13 -3.84 -30.52 -10.45
C SER A 13 -2.70 -29.76 -9.75
N LEU A 14 -1.50 -30.34 -9.61
CA LEU A 14 -0.36 -29.69 -8.93
C LEU A 14 0.68 -29.08 -9.90
N ALA A 15 0.41 -29.05 -11.20
CA ALA A 15 1.32 -28.52 -12.22
C ALA A 15 0.94 -27.13 -12.77
N LEU A 16 -0.11 -26.49 -12.24
CA LEU A 16 -0.60 -25.19 -12.76
C LEU A 16 0.03 -23.95 -12.10
N PHE A 17 1.01 -24.09 -11.20
CA PHE A 17 1.70 -22.94 -10.58
C PHE A 17 2.97 -22.48 -11.31
N ILE A 18 3.30 -23.00 -12.50
CA ILE A 18 4.58 -22.70 -13.18
C ILE A 18 4.43 -21.79 -14.41
N PHE A 19 3.23 -21.29 -14.74
CA PHE A 19 3.00 -20.51 -15.98
C PHE A 19 2.62 -19.03 -15.79
N ASN A 20 3.25 -18.34 -14.85
CA ASN A 20 3.25 -16.86 -14.83
C ASN A 20 4.64 -16.22 -14.68
N CYS A 21 5.67 -16.83 -15.26
CA CYS A 21 6.92 -16.13 -15.57
C CYS A 21 6.78 -15.30 -16.86
N LYS A 22 5.77 -14.43 -16.94
CA LYS A 22 5.62 -13.51 -18.09
C LYS A 22 5.76 -12.08 -17.58
N GLY A 23 7.01 -11.64 -17.51
CA GLY A 23 7.39 -10.24 -17.33
C GLY A 23 7.74 -9.84 -15.90
N ALA A 24 8.57 -10.63 -15.20
CA ALA A 24 9.05 -10.22 -13.88
C ALA A 24 9.97 -8.99 -14.01
N GLY A 25 9.37 -7.81 -13.95
CA GLY A 25 10.10 -6.59 -13.60
C GLY A 25 10.83 -6.83 -12.29
N ASN A 26 11.96 -6.13 -12.09
CA ASN A 26 12.70 -6.21 -10.84
C ASN A 26 11.74 -5.82 -9.69
N PRO A 27 11.39 -6.72 -8.75
CA PRO A 27 10.42 -6.44 -7.70
C PRO A 27 10.81 -5.23 -6.84
N ALA A 28 12.11 -4.99 -6.66
CA ALA A 28 12.61 -3.81 -5.95
C ALA A 28 12.31 -2.52 -6.73
N ALA A 29 12.46 -2.53 -8.06
CA ALA A 29 12.12 -1.38 -8.89
C ALA A 29 10.61 -1.11 -8.91
N GLU A 30 9.79 -2.16 -9.00
CA GLU A 30 8.33 -2.03 -8.90
C GLU A 30 7.89 -1.51 -7.52
N MET A 31 8.48 -2.03 -6.43
CA MET A 31 8.20 -1.50 -5.09
C MET A 31 8.62 -0.03 -4.95
N GLN A 32 9.74 0.37 -5.53
CA GLN A 32 10.17 1.77 -5.50
C GLN A 32 9.18 2.68 -6.23
N GLU A 33 8.67 2.27 -7.39
CA GLU A 33 7.65 3.03 -8.13
C GLU A 33 6.33 3.10 -7.34
N LEU A 34 5.89 1.97 -6.79
CA LEU A 34 4.70 1.90 -5.94
C LEU A 34 4.85 2.77 -4.69
N ALA A 35 6.05 2.85 -4.10
CA ALA A 35 6.33 3.71 -2.96
C ALA A 35 6.21 5.19 -3.31
N LYS A 36 6.64 5.61 -4.51
CA LYS A 36 6.43 7.00 -4.96
C LYS A 36 4.94 7.28 -5.13
N LYS A 37 4.22 6.36 -5.78
CA LYS A 37 2.77 6.50 -5.99
C LYS A 37 1.99 6.47 -4.66
N SER A 38 2.41 5.65 -3.70
CA SER A 38 1.76 5.54 -2.40
C SER A 38 1.89 6.83 -1.58
N LYS A 39 3.03 7.53 -1.66
CA LYS A 39 3.19 8.87 -1.06
C LYS A 39 2.19 9.87 -1.64
N ASP A 40 2.05 9.87 -2.96
CA ASP A 40 1.11 10.76 -3.67
C ASP A 40 -0.34 10.52 -3.24
N ILE A 41 -0.77 9.25 -3.24
CA ILE A 41 -2.11 8.83 -2.79
C ILE A 41 -2.32 9.20 -1.32
N THR A 42 -1.36 8.86 -0.46
CA THR A 42 -1.46 9.09 0.99
C THR A 42 -1.62 10.57 1.28
N CYS A 43 -0.81 11.43 0.65
CA CYS A 43 -0.92 12.87 0.85
C CYS A 43 -2.21 13.45 0.25
N SER A 44 -2.64 12.96 -0.91
CA SER A 44 -3.94 13.33 -1.48
C SER A 44 -5.09 13.00 -0.52
N LYS A 45 -5.13 11.77 0.00
CA LYS A 45 -6.14 11.29 0.95
C LYS A 45 -6.07 12.01 2.29
N THR A 46 -4.87 12.32 2.77
CA THR A 46 -4.66 13.08 4.01
C THR A 46 -5.27 14.47 3.91
N VAL A 47 -5.03 15.18 2.81
CA VAL A 47 -5.57 16.52 2.58
C VAL A 47 -7.08 16.47 2.29
N GLU A 48 -7.55 15.49 1.52
CA GLU A 48 -8.99 15.22 1.31
C GLU A 48 -9.69 15.07 2.67
N CYS A 49 -9.16 14.20 3.52
CA CYS A 49 -9.69 13.96 4.85
C CYS A 49 -9.63 15.18 5.76
N ALA A 50 -8.50 15.88 5.77
CA ALA A 50 -8.33 17.10 6.53
C ALA A 50 -9.36 18.15 6.11
N LYS A 51 -9.57 18.34 4.80
CA LYS A 51 -10.59 19.27 4.30
C LYS A 51 -11.99 18.86 4.75
N GLU A 52 -12.34 17.59 4.66
CA GLU A 52 -13.65 17.12 5.11
C GLU A 52 -13.87 17.35 6.61
N GLN A 53 -12.89 17.02 7.44
CA GLN A 53 -12.97 17.18 8.90
C GLN A 53 -12.93 18.65 9.33
N PHE A 54 -12.03 19.43 8.76
CA PHE A 54 -11.77 20.81 9.17
C PHE A 54 -12.60 21.85 8.42
N SER A 55 -13.35 21.45 7.39
CA SER A 55 -14.40 22.30 6.80
C SER A 55 -15.38 22.78 7.86
N LYS A 56 -15.60 21.97 8.90
CA LYS A 56 -16.48 22.26 10.05
C LYS A 56 -15.85 23.19 11.09
N LEU A 57 -14.54 23.45 11.01
CA LEU A 57 -13.86 24.37 11.92
C LEU A 57 -13.99 25.83 11.45
N PRO A 58 -14.11 26.79 12.39
CA PRO A 58 -13.99 28.22 12.09
C PRO A 58 -12.65 28.55 11.42
N GLU A 59 -12.65 29.55 10.54
CA GLU A 59 -11.46 29.97 9.78
C GLU A 59 -10.27 30.30 10.69
N ALA A 60 -10.53 30.94 11.82
CA ALA A 60 -9.52 31.27 12.83
C ALA A 60 -8.83 30.04 13.44
N GLN A 61 -9.42 28.85 13.36
CA GLN A 61 -8.84 27.60 13.85
C GLN A 61 -8.08 26.83 12.74
N ARG A 62 -8.44 27.03 11.48
CA ARG A 62 -7.77 26.35 10.34
C ARG A 62 -6.29 26.69 10.21
N LYS A 63 -5.88 27.88 10.68
CA LYS A 63 -4.46 28.30 10.70
C LYS A 63 -3.58 27.47 11.65
N PHE A 64 -4.16 26.71 12.58
CA PHE A 64 -3.43 25.85 13.50
C PHE A 64 -3.30 24.40 13.00
N LEU A 65 -3.83 24.09 11.83
CA LEU A 65 -3.64 22.78 11.23
C LEU A 65 -2.15 22.55 10.96
N PRO A 66 -1.60 21.35 11.22
CA PRO A 66 -0.26 21.02 10.80
C PRO A 66 -0.08 21.25 9.29
N PRO A 67 1.07 21.77 8.81
CA PRO A 67 1.29 22.05 7.39
C PRO A 67 1.00 20.86 6.46
N MET A 68 1.36 19.64 6.89
CA MET A 68 1.08 18.38 6.16
C MET A 68 -0.42 18.10 5.92
N LEU A 69 -1.32 18.75 6.66
CA LEU A 69 -2.77 18.63 6.46
C LEU A 69 -3.33 19.77 5.60
N GLN A 70 -2.55 20.82 5.37
CA GLN A 70 -2.98 22.02 4.64
C GLN A 70 -2.79 21.86 3.13
N SER A 71 -1.72 21.21 2.69
CA SER A 71 -1.45 21.00 1.26
C SER A 71 -0.78 19.65 0.99
N LYS A 72 -0.89 19.21 -0.26
CA LYS A 72 -0.31 17.94 -0.71
C LYS A 72 1.22 18.03 -0.73
N GLU A 73 1.73 19.19 -1.13
CA GLU A 73 3.15 19.51 -1.22
C GLU A 73 3.81 19.47 0.15
N ALA A 74 3.20 20.09 1.17
CA ALA A 74 3.72 20.06 2.53
C ALA A 74 3.67 18.65 3.15
N CYS A 75 2.68 17.83 2.79
CA CYS A 75 2.65 16.43 3.18
C CYS A 75 3.80 15.63 2.54
N LEU A 76 4.01 15.78 1.23
CA LEU A 76 5.09 15.09 0.52
C LEU A 76 6.46 15.47 1.09
N GLU A 77 6.70 16.77 1.29
CA GLU A 77 7.91 17.28 1.92
C GLU A 77 8.11 16.67 3.31
N SER A 78 7.06 16.64 4.14
CA SER A 78 7.13 16.06 5.47
C SER A 78 7.48 14.56 5.43
N ILE A 79 6.92 13.79 4.50
CA ILE A 79 7.26 12.37 4.33
C ILE A 79 8.72 12.21 3.89
N GLU A 80 9.21 13.03 2.96
CA GLU A 80 10.59 12.97 2.49
C GLU A 80 11.61 13.35 3.56
N GLN A 81 11.35 14.43 4.31
CA GLN A 81 12.18 14.84 5.43
C GLN A 81 12.23 13.75 6.52
N ASN A 82 11.08 13.14 6.84
CA ASN A 82 11.03 12.04 7.79
C ASN A 82 11.81 10.82 7.30
N ALA A 83 11.66 10.43 6.03
CA ALA A 83 12.41 9.33 5.45
C ALA A 83 13.93 9.60 5.49
N ALA A 84 14.37 10.80 5.10
CA ALA A 84 15.77 11.20 5.16
C ALA A 84 16.31 11.17 6.61
N ALA A 85 15.55 11.69 7.57
CA ALA A 85 15.94 11.66 8.98
C ALA A 85 16.05 10.24 9.54
N GLN A 86 15.15 9.32 9.15
CA GLN A 86 15.22 7.92 9.56
C GLN A 86 16.44 7.20 8.97
N ARG A 87 16.76 7.46 7.70
CA ARG A 87 17.97 6.93 7.07
C ARG A 87 19.24 7.44 7.75
N ALA A 88 19.30 8.73 8.06
CA ALA A 88 20.41 9.31 8.82
C ALA A 88 20.59 8.66 10.21
N LYS A 89 19.50 8.30 10.89
CA LYS A 89 19.55 7.64 12.21
C LYS A 89 19.95 6.16 12.15
N THR A 90 19.53 5.45 11.11
CA THR A 90 19.69 3.99 11.02
C THR A 90 20.88 3.55 10.18
N GLY A 91 21.46 4.46 9.38
CA GLY A 91 22.47 4.15 8.38
C GLY A 91 21.93 3.37 7.17
N LYS A 92 20.62 3.11 7.12
CA LYS A 92 19.98 2.42 5.99
C LYS A 92 19.84 3.36 4.80
N THR A 93 20.09 2.83 3.62
CA THR A 93 19.85 3.51 2.35
C THR A 93 18.43 3.24 1.85
N GLU A 94 17.99 3.99 0.83
CA GLU A 94 16.73 3.68 0.13
C GLU A 94 16.75 2.28 -0.50
N ALA A 95 17.92 1.80 -0.96
CA ALA A 95 18.04 0.46 -1.51
C ALA A 95 17.76 -0.63 -0.46
N ASP A 96 18.12 -0.38 0.80
CA ASP A 96 17.88 -1.31 1.92
C ASP A 96 16.39 -1.46 2.25
N GLU A 97 15.54 -0.51 1.84
CA GLU A 97 14.09 -0.57 2.03
C GLU A 97 13.43 -1.58 1.08
N TRP A 98 14.07 -1.88 -0.05
CA TRP A 98 13.54 -2.73 -1.11
C TRP A 98 14.25 -4.07 -1.26
N LYS A 99 15.27 -4.33 -0.44
CA LYS A 99 16.07 -5.57 -0.51
C LYS A 99 15.25 -6.85 -0.32
N ASP A 100 14.17 -6.75 0.45
CA ASP A 100 13.25 -7.85 0.77
C ASP A 100 11.98 -7.80 -0.08
N ALA A 101 12.00 -7.06 -1.20
CA ALA A 101 10.89 -6.99 -2.14
C ALA A 101 10.69 -8.34 -2.84
N THR A 102 9.47 -8.85 -2.81
CA THR A 102 9.07 -10.07 -3.51
C THR A 102 7.86 -9.77 -4.40
N PRO A 103 7.59 -10.60 -5.42
CA PRO A 103 6.38 -10.46 -6.24
C PRO A 103 5.08 -10.42 -5.41
N GLU A 104 5.02 -11.19 -4.33
CA GLU A 104 3.87 -11.22 -3.42
C GLU A 104 3.71 -9.88 -2.68
N LYS A 105 4.80 -9.26 -2.23
CA LYS A 105 4.78 -7.92 -1.61
C LYS A 105 4.38 -6.85 -2.62
N VAL A 106 4.87 -6.94 -3.85
CA VAL A 106 4.46 -6.04 -4.95
C VAL A 106 2.96 -6.14 -5.19
N GLN A 107 2.43 -7.36 -5.28
CA GLN A 107 1.01 -7.58 -5.51
C GLN A 107 0.15 -7.07 -4.33
N ALA A 108 0.54 -7.39 -3.10
CA ALA A 108 -0.13 -6.87 -1.91
C ALA A 108 -0.09 -5.33 -1.84
N ALA A 109 1.02 -4.71 -2.23
CA ALA A 109 1.14 -3.24 -2.33
C ALA A 109 0.15 -2.65 -3.34
N LYS A 110 0.05 -3.24 -4.54
CA LYS A 110 -0.92 -2.82 -5.57
C LYS A 110 -2.36 -2.92 -5.05
N GLU A 111 -2.71 -4.02 -4.42
CA GLU A 111 -4.05 -4.25 -3.86
C GLU A 111 -4.37 -3.30 -2.71
N CYS A 112 -3.44 -3.12 -1.77
CA CYS A 112 -3.61 -2.21 -0.66
C CYS A 112 -3.76 -0.76 -1.14
N MET A 113 -2.93 -0.31 -2.09
CA MET A 113 -3.04 1.02 -2.67
C MET A 113 -4.38 1.24 -3.37
N ALA A 114 -4.84 0.28 -4.17
CA ALA A 114 -6.13 0.37 -4.84
C ALA A 114 -7.29 0.46 -3.84
N LEU A 115 -7.18 -0.21 -2.69
CA LEU A 115 -8.15 -0.08 -1.61
C LEU A 115 -8.11 1.31 -0.97
N ILE A 116 -6.92 1.84 -0.68
CA ILE A 116 -6.75 3.19 -0.11
C ILE A 116 -7.35 4.26 -1.05
N GLU A 117 -7.06 4.18 -2.35
CA GLU A 117 -7.59 5.13 -3.35
C GLU A 117 -9.13 5.16 -3.36
N LYS A 118 -9.76 3.98 -3.26
CA LYS A 118 -11.22 3.82 -3.31
C LYS A 118 -11.93 4.13 -2.01
N THR A 119 -11.25 3.99 -0.87
CA THR A 119 -11.85 4.22 0.44
C THR A 119 -12.10 5.72 0.62
N SER A 120 -13.34 6.10 0.97
CA SER A 120 -13.67 7.48 1.30
C SER A 120 -13.08 7.89 2.64
N CYS A 121 -12.92 9.19 2.90
CA CYS A 121 -12.42 9.62 4.19
C CYS A 121 -13.31 9.14 5.35
N SER A 122 -14.63 9.25 5.20
CA SER A 122 -15.61 8.79 6.19
C SER A 122 -15.41 7.32 6.58
N GLU A 123 -15.13 6.44 5.61
CA GLU A 123 -14.86 5.03 5.84
C GLU A 123 -13.50 4.83 6.51
N MET A 124 -12.47 5.57 6.10
CA MET A 124 -11.13 5.52 6.72
C MET A 124 -11.16 5.90 8.21
N MET A 125 -12.00 6.86 8.60
CA MET A 125 -12.16 7.30 9.98
C MET A 125 -13.19 6.49 10.79
N SER A 126 -13.91 5.59 10.13
CA SER A 126 -14.90 4.76 10.80
C SER A 126 -14.24 3.62 11.59
N PRO A 127 -14.90 3.09 12.64
CA PRO A 127 -14.47 1.84 13.29
C PRO A 127 -14.43 0.63 12.34
N ASN A 128 -15.04 0.75 11.15
CA ASN A 128 -15.11 -0.29 10.14
C ASN A 128 -14.12 -0.08 8.99
N ASN A 129 -13.06 0.71 9.18
CA ASN A 129 -12.06 1.03 8.17
C ASN A 129 -11.61 -0.22 7.38
N PRO A 130 -11.91 -0.29 6.07
CA PRO A 130 -11.63 -1.47 5.26
C PRO A 130 -10.13 -1.71 5.07
N ILE A 131 -9.30 -0.67 5.16
CA ILE A 131 -7.84 -0.76 5.04
C ILE A 131 -7.26 -1.56 6.22
N GLN A 132 -7.79 -1.34 7.44
CA GLN A 132 -7.35 -2.07 8.63
C GLN A 132 -7.73 -3.56 8.58
N LYS A 133 -8.80 -3.90 7.86
CA LYS A 133 -9.29 -5.29 7.70
C LYS A 133 -8.68 -6.01 6.48
N SER A 134 -7.95 -5.29 5.62
CA SER A 134 -7.38 -5.83 4.39
C SER A 134 -6.17 -6.71 4.67
N GLU A 135 -6.24 -7.97 4.23
CA GLU A 135 -5.11 -8.90 4.31
C GLU A 135 -3.89 -8.38 3.55
N ALA A 136 -4.09 -7.76 2.39
CA ALA A 136 -3.02 -7.17 1.59
C ALA A 136 -2.31 -6.03 2.33
N CYS A 137 -3.07 -5.14 2.99
CA CYS A 137 -2.47 -4.06 3.79
C CYS A 137 -1.80 -4.57 5.07
N GLN A 138 -2.39 -5.56 5.73
CA GLN A 138 -1.81 -6.19 6.91
C GLN A 138 -0.51 -6.93 6.58
N PHE A 139 -0.45 -7.62 5.42
CA PHE A 139 0.75 -8.31 4.95
C PHE A 139 1.95 -7.37 4.86
N LEU A 140 1.75 -6.13 4.38
CA LEU A 140 2.80 -5.11 4.26
C LEU A 140 3.21 -4.49 5.60
N SER A 141 2.35 -4.56 6.62
CA SER A 141 2.59 -3.96 7.95
C SER A 141 3.37 -4.87 8.91
N LYS A 142 3.48 -6.16 8.59
CA LYS A 142 4.21 -7.14 9.39
C LYS A 142 5.72 -6.91 9.22
N LYS A 143 6.39 -6.53 10.30
CA LYS A 143 7.85 -6.38 10.37
C LYS A 143 8.54 -7.74 10.42
#